data_AF-V6SRD1-F1
#
_entry.id   AF-V6SRD1-F1
#
_cell.length_a   1.000
_cell.length_b   1.000
_cell.length_c   1.000
_cell.angle_alpha   90.00
_cell.angle_beta   90.00
_cell.angle_gamma   90.00
#
_symmetry.space_group_name_H-M   'P 1'
#
loop_
_entity.id
_entity.type
_entity.pdbx_description
1 polymer ?
#
loop_
_entity_poly.entity_id
_entity_poly.type
_entity_poly.pdbx_seq_one_letter_code
_entity_poly.pdbx_strand_id
1 'polypeptide(L)'
;MKKILLLLCLFPFLMANQCNDDDDNGQVNCTQEARAGLNVTVHDAVTHAVLTESVTVVATEGTYIETLELIPGSDIFSGAWERQGSYVLTVSKEGYQTYTSETIVVTADVCHVIPQNVMVQLVPQ
;
A
#
# COMPACT_ATOMS: atom_id res chain seq x y z
N MET A 1 -17.91 -0.09 -67.87
CA MET A 1 -19.35 -0.44 -67.91
C MET A 1 -19.46 -1.74 -67.13
N LYS A 2 -20.15 -1.89 -65.99
CA LYS A 2 -21.51 -1.48 -65.61
C LYS A 2 -21.60 -1.54 -64.07
N LYS A 3 -21.79 -0.38 -63.43
CA LYS A 3 -22.34 -0.26 -62.07
C LYS A 3 -23.85 -0.52 -62.14
N ILE A 4 -24.55 -0.64 -60.99
CA ILE A 4 -26.03 -0.74 -60.75
C ILE A 4 -26.46 -2.21 -60.49
N LEU A 5 -27.12 -2.64 -59.40
CA LEU A 5 -28.04 -1.95 -58.47
C LEU A 5 -28.47 -2.84 -57.26
N LEU A 6 -28.96 -2.20 -56.18
CA LEU A 6 -29.97 -2.60 -55.15
C LEU A 6 -29.91 -4.02 -54.51
N LEU A 7 -29.75 -4.22 -53.19
CA LEU A 7 -30.53 -3.80 -52.01
C LEU A 7 -31.95 -4.40 -51.98
N LEU A 8 -32.17 -5.49 -51.22
CA LEU A 8 -33.39 -5.80 -50.44
C LEU A 8 -33.33 -7.16 -49.71
N CYS A 9 -34.02 -7.21 -48.56
CA CYS A 9 -34.34 -8.34 -47.67
C CYS A 9 -33.35 -8.55 -46.50
N LEU A 10 -33.49 -7.82 -45.39
CA LEU A 10 -34.36 -8.13 -44.23
C LEU A 10 -34.23 -9.59 -43.72
N PHE A 11 -33.53 -9.71 -42.59
CA PHE A 11 -33.72 -10.63 -41.46
C PHE A 11 -33.70 -12.15 -41.73
N PRO A 12 -32.81 -12.86 -41.00
CA PRO A 12 -33.19 -13.17 -39.64
C PRO A 12 -32.20 -12.63 -38.59
N PHE A 13 -32.73 -11.76 -37.72
CA PHE A 13 -32.53 -11.90 -36.26
C PHE A 13 -32.57 -13.38 -35.88
N LEU A 14 -31.89 -13.74 -34.80
CA LEU A 14 -31.77 -15.09 -34.25
C LEU A 14 -30.59 -15.90 -34.83
N MET A 15 -29.38 -15.42 -34.54
CA MET A 15 -28.44 -16.33 -33.90
C MET A 15 -28.31 -15.87 -32.46
N ALA A 16 -29.09 -16.55 -31.63
CA ALA A 16 -29.24 -16.33 -30.22
C ALA A 16 -27.90 -16.36 -29.50
N ASN A 17 -27.80 -15.48 -28.50
CA ASN A 17 -26.87 -15.53 -27.40
C ASN A 17 -26.62 -16.98 -26.93
N GLN A 18 -25.37 -17.43 -27.04
CA GLN A 18 -24.77 -18.32 -26.07
C GLN A 18 -23.43 -17.70 -25.67
N CYS A 19 -23.49 -16.56 -24.96
CA CYS A 19 -22.49 -16.37 -23.92
C CYS A 19 -22.91 -17.34 -22.81
N ASN A 20 -22.17 -18.43 -22.68
CA ASN A 20 -22.24 -19.26 -21.51
C ASN A 20 -21.63 -18.43 -20.38
N ASP A 21 -22.44 -17.61 -19.71
CA ASP A 21 -22.05 -16.86 -18.51
C ASP A 21 -21.98 -17.85 -17.33
N ASP A 22 -21.05 -18.80 -17.40
CA ASP A 22 -20.76 -19.77 -16.33
C ASP A 22 -19.31 -19.64 -15.83
N ASP A 23 -18.71 -18.46 -15.93
CA ASP A 23 -17.44 -18.17 -15.24
C ASP A 23 -17.70 -17.37 -13.97
N ASP A 24 -18.31 -18.04 -12.98
CA ASP A 24 -18.21 -17.70 -11.55
C ASP A 24 -16.78 -17.99 -11.06
N ASN A 25 -15.78 -17.51 -11.82
CA ASN A 25 -14.38 -17.90 -11.69
C ASN A 25 -13.66 -16.96 -10.71
N GLY A 26 -14.23 -16.76 -9.51
CA GLY A 26 -13.54 -16.18 -8.34
C GLY A 26 -12.61 -14.98 -8.59
N GLN A 27 -12.87 -14.17 -9.64
CA GLN A 27 -11.87 -13.23 -10.13
C GLN A 27 -11.88 -12.00 -9.24
N VAL A 28 -10.94 -11.97 -8.30
CA VAL A 28 -10.75 -10.83 -7.41
C VAL A 28 -10.11 -9.70 -8.22
N ASN A 29 -10.88 -8.66 -8.49
CA ASN A 29 -10.40 -7.45 -9.15
C ASN A 29 -9.83 -6.48 -8.10
N CYS A 30 -8.50 -6.48 -7.96
CA CYS A 30 -7.81 -5.59 -7.03
C CYS A 30 -7.57 -4.20 -7.62
N THR A 31 -7.50 -3.19 -6.76
CA THR A 31 -7.08 -1.84 -7.13
C THR A 31 -5.60 -1.82 -7.53
N GLN A 32 -5.21 -0.88 -8.39
CA GLN A 32 -3.82 -0.74 -8.87
C GLN A 32 -2.98 0.19 -7.98
N GLU A 33 -3.52 0.60 -6.84
CA GLU A 33 -2.83 1.44 -5.86
C GLU A 33 -1.80 0.61 -5.07
N ALA A 34 -0.68 1.23 -4.72
CA ALA A 34 0.25 0.66 -3.75
C ALA A 34 -0.16 1.08 -2.34
N ARG A 35 -0.16 0.14 -1.39
CA ARG A 35 -0.43 0.39 0.02
C ARG A 35 0.83 0.16 0.85
N ALA A 36 1.09 1.07 1.78
CA ALA A 36 2.20 0.95 2.71
C ALA A 36 1.87 -0.09 3.78
N GLY A 37 2.79 -1.01 4.04
CA GLY A 37 2.68 -1.95 5.14
C GLY A 37 2.89 -1.29 6.51
N LEU A 38 3.73 -0.25 6.55
CA LEU A 38 4.09 0.48 7.77
C LEU A 38 3.82 1.97 7.59
N ASN A 39 3.04 2.54 8.50
CA ASN A 39 2.79 3.98 8.63
C ASN A 39 3.16 4.40 10.06
N VAL A 40 4.17 5.27 10.20
CA VAL A 40 4.76 5.61 11.50
C VAL A 40 4.61 7.10 11.75
N THR A 41 4.05 7.48 12.89
CA THR A 41 4.13 8.86 13.41
C THR A 41 5.10 8.90 14.58
N VAL A 42 5.86 9.98 14.70
CA VAL A 42 6.88 10.13 15.73
C VAL A 42 6.58 11.36 16.58
N HIS A 43 6.58 11.19 17.89
CA HIS A 43 6.25 12.23 18.86
C HIS A 43 7.35 12.35 19.92
N ASP A 44 7.50 13.55 20.45
CA ASP A 44 8.26 13.75 21.69
C ASP A 44 7.47 13.17 22.88
N ALA A 45 8.12 12.33 23.68
CA ALA A 45 7.46 11.60 24.77
C ALA A 45 7.00 12.50 25.94
N VAL A 46 7.52 13.72 26.05
CA VAL A 46 7.24 14.65 27.16
C VAL A 46 6.18 15.67 26.74
N THR A 47 6.42 16.33 25.61
CA THR A 47 5.60 17.42 25.08
C THR A 47 4.47 16.94 24.17
N HIS A 48 4.54 15.69 23.69
CA HIS A 48 3.63 15.09 22.70
C HIS A 48 3.66 15.80 21.33
N ALA A 49 4.61 16.72 21.12
CA ALA A 49 4.81 17.39 19.85
C ALA A 49 5.15 16.38 18.75
N VAL A 50 4.59 16.58 17.57
CA VAL A 50 4.93 15.81 16.37
C VAL A 50 6.36 16.12 15.95
N LEU A 51 7.13 15.09 15.64
CA LEU A 51 8.51 15.16 15.18
C LEU A 51 8.60 14.62 13.75
N THR A 52 8.88 15.49 12.79
CA THR A 52 9.12 15.10 11.38
C THR A 52 10.50 15.51 10.90
N GLU A 53 10.99 16.66 11.34
CA GLU A 53 12.29 17.19 10.91
C GLU A 53 13.45 16.35 11.48
N SER A 54 14.38 15.96 10.60
CA SER A 54 15.60 15.22 10.95
C SER A 54 15.34 13.93 11.75
N VAL A 55 14.16 13.32 11.56
CA VAL A 55 13.84 11.99 12.06
C VAL A 55 14.22 10.97 10.99
N THR A 56 14.85 9.88 11.41
CA THR A 56 15.12 8.72 10.55
C THR A 56 14.37 7.51 11.11
N VAL A 57 13.52 6.90 10.29
CA VAL A 57 12.76 5.68 10.61
C VAL A 57 13.23 4.58 9.67
N VAL A 58 13.78 3.48 10.22
CA VAL A 58 14.29 2.34 9.45
C VAL A 58 13.53 1.09 9.82
N ALA A 59 12.93 0.41 8.84
CA ALA A 59 12.40 -0.94 8.99
C ALA A 59 13.47 -1.98 8.62
N THR A 60 13.56 -3.04 9.40
CA THR A 60 14.47 -4.16 9.14
C THR A 60 13.73 -5.49 9.26
N GLU A 61 13.93 -6.37 8.27
CA GLU A 61 13.48 -7.76 8.26
C GLU A 61 14.62 -8.65 7.72
N GLY A 62 15.34 -9.34 8.61
CA GLY A 62 16.49 -10.15 8.20
C GLY A 62 17.55 -9.30 7.49
N THR A 63 17.76 -9.53 6.20
CA THR A 63 18.69 -8.74 5.35
C THR A 63 18.03 -7.56 4.65
N TYR A 64 16.71 -7.44 4.71
CA TYR A 64 15.97 -6.31 4.15
C TYR A 64 16.06 -5.12 5.10
N ILE A 65 16.47 -3.97 4.57
CA ILE A 65 16.59 -2.70 5.31
C ILE A 65 15.99 -1.62 4.41
N GLU A 66 15.07 -0.83 4.95
CA GLU A 66 14.41 0.27 4.26
C GLU A 66 14.31 1.46 5.20
N THR A 67 14.71 2.65 4.73
CA THR A 67 14.39 3.91 5.39
C THR A 67 13.01 4.36 4.91
N LEU A 68 12.07 4.52 5.83
CA LEU A 68 10.70 4.94 5.50
C LEU A 68 10.70 6.41 5.06
N GLU A 69 9.85 6.72 4.08
CA GLU A 69 9.75 8.04 3.49
C GLU A 69 8.70 8.89 4.21
N LEU A 70 9.04 10.14 4.54
CA LEU A 70 8.06 11.10 5.03
C LEU A 70 7.12 11.48 3.88
N ILE A 71 5.83 11.19 4.04
CA ILE A 71 4.83 11.52 3.01
C ILE A 71 4.68 13.05 2.95
N PRO A 72 4.86 13.67 1.76
CA PRO A 72 4.81 15.13 1.61
C PRO A 72 3.51 15.73 2.13
N GLY A 73 3.62 16.74 3.00
CA GLY A 73 2.46 17.42 3.58
C GLY A 73 1.77 16.68 4.73
N SER A 74 2.39 15.62 5.26
CA SER A 74 1.90 14.86 6.41
C SER A 74 2.95 14.74 7.52
N ASP A 75 2.59 14.05 8.60
CA ASP A 75 3.45 13.62 9.71
C ASP A 75 3.78 12.12 9.71
N ILE A 76 3.52 11.43 8.60
CA ILE A 76 3.62 9.97 8.49
C ILE A 76 4.86 9.57 7.69
N PHE A 77 5.69 8.73 8.29
CA PHE A 77 6.74 7.99 7.61
C PHE A 77 6.18 6.66 7.11
N SER A 78 6.24 6.40 5.80
CA SER A 78 5.65 5.22 5.17
C SER A 78 6.69 4.36 4.46
N GLY A 79 6.50 3.04 4.48
CA GLY A 79 7.34 2.08 3.76
C GLY A 79 6.73 0.68 3.76
N ALA A 80 7.56 -0.30 3.39
CA ALA A 80 7.15 -1.68 3.16
C ALA A 80 5.96 -1.76 2.19
N TRP A 81 6.02 -0.96 1.11
CA TRP A 81 4.95 -0.88 0.10
C TRP A 81 4.70 -2.24 -0.54
N GLU A 82 3.47 -2.73 -0.42
CA GLU A 82 3.03 -4.06 -0.91
C GLU A 82 3.91 -5.23 -0.44
N ARG A 83 4.55 -5.09 0.72
CA ARG A 83 5.42 -6.12 1.29
C ARG A 83 4.93 -6.57 2.67
N GLN A 84 4.43 -7.79 2.73
CA GLN A 84 4.21 -8.49 4.01
C GLN A 84 5.54 -8.86 4.66
N GLY A 85 5.57 -8.92 5.98
CA GLY A 85 6.80 -9.24 6.69
C GLY A 85 6.72 -9.03 8.20
N SER A 86 7.82 -9.36 8.87
CA SER A 86 8.01 -9.15 10.30
C SER A 86 9.14 -8.16 10.53
N TYR A 87 8.77 -6.91 10.81
CA TYR A 87 9.69 -5.77 10.83
C TYR A 87 10.04 -5.34 12.24
N VAL A 88 11.29 -4.94 12.44
CA VAL A 88 11.70 -4.14 13.59
C VAL A 88 11.98 -2.73 13.11
N LEU A 89 11.39 -1.74 13.78
CA LEU A 89 11.65 -0.34 13.52
C LEU A 89 12.79 0.16 14.40
N THR A 90 13.73 0.90 13.81
CA THR A 90 14.68 1.75 14.52
C THR A 90 14.38 3.20 14.19
N VAL A 91 14.10 4.02 15.20
CA VAL A 91 13.76 5.44 15.04
C VAL A 91 14.77 6.29 15.79
N SER A 92 15.35 7.27 15.10
CA SER A 92 16.39 8.13 15.64
C SER A 92 16.22 9.59 15.24
N LYS A 93 16.64 10.47 16.14
CA LYS A 93 16.72 11.93 15.97
C LYS A 93 17.81 12.45 16.90
N GLU A 94 18.60 13.43 16.45
CA GLU A 94 19.61 14.08 17.29
C GLU A 94 18.98 14.70 18.55
N GLY A 95 19.60 14.49 19.71
CA GLY A 95 19.10 14.93 21.02
C GLY A 95 18.04 14.01 21.66
N TYR A 96 17.72 12.87 21.03
CA TYR A 96 16.78 11.88 21.55
C TYR A 96 17.45 10.50 21.67
N GLN A 97 16.92 9.68 22.57
CA GLN A 97 17.29 8.28 22.68
C GLN A 97 16.77 7.53 21.44
N THR A 98 17.60 6.66 20.86
CA THR A 98 17.16 5.81 19.75
C THR A 98 16.14 4.82 20.24
N TYR A 99 15.00 4.75 19.55
CA TYR A 99 13.95 3.78 19.83
C TYR A 99 14.11 2.56 18.92
N THR A 100 13.94 1.37 19.49
CA THR A 100 13.82 0.11 18.75
C THR A 100 12.51 -0.55 19.16
N SER A 101 11.67 -0.90 18.18
CA SER A 101 10.37 -1.53 18.44
C SER A 101 10.50 -3.03 18.75
N GLU A 102 9.41 -3.60 19.27
CA GLU A 102 9.16 -5.03 19.10
C GLU A 102 8.87 -5.36 17.62
N THR A 103 8.79 -6.64 17.29
CA THR A 103 8.43 -7.07 15.92
C THR A 103 7.00 -6.69 15.57
N ILE A 104 6.84 -6.00 14.45
CA ILE A 104 5.56 -5.60 13.86
C ILE A 104 5.29 -6.52 12.67
N VAL A 105 4.15 -7.21 12.71
CA VAL A 105 3.75 -8.14 11.65
C VAL A 105 2.83 -7.43 10.68
N VAL A 106 3.29 -7.29 9.44
CA VAL A 106 2.49 -6.83 8.30
C VAL A 106 2.00 -8.07 7.55
N THR A 107 0.69 -8.25 7.49
CA THR A 107 0.04 -9.29 6.69
C THR A 107 -0.56 -8.72 5.41
N ALA A 108 -0.98 -9.57 4.49
CA ALA A 108 -1.70 -9.16 3.29
C ALA A 108 -3.03 -9.93 3.15
N ASP A 109 -4.00 -9.30 2.50
CA ASP A 109 -5.16 -10.00 1.93
C ASP A 109 -4.86 -10.41 0.48
N VAL A 110 -5.90 -10.84 -0.25
CA VAL A 110 -5.76 -11.26 -1.66
C VAL A 110 -5.32 -10.13 -2.60
N CYS A 111 -5.44 -8.87 -2.18
CA CYS A 111 -5.15 -7.71 -3.00
C CYS A 111 -3.94 -6.92 -2.52
N HIS A 112 -3.87 -6.59 -1.24
CA HIS A 112 -2.87 -5.65 -0.72
C HIS A 112 -2.37 -6.05 0.67
N VAL A 113 -1.26 -5.44 1.08
CA VAL A 113 -0.88 -5.41 2.49
C VAL A 113 -1.92 -4.69 3.35
N ILE A 114 -2.06 -5.16 4.59
CA ILE A 114 -2.89 -4.57 5.64
C ILE A 114 -2.02 -3.61 6.45
N PRO A 115 -2.20 -2.28 6.32
CA PRO A 115 -1.31 -1.30 6.93
C PRO A 115 -1.28 -1.38 8.46
N GLN A 116 -0.08 -1.24 9.02
CA GLN A 116 0.13 -1.08 10.46
C GLN A 116 0.42 0.38 10.78
N ASN A 117 -0.38 0.98 11.67
CA ASN A 117 -0.19 2.34 12.14
C ASN A 117 0.54 2.30 13.49
N VAL A 118 1.76 2.84 13.53
CA VAL A 118 2.64 2.77 14.70
C VAL A 118 2.94 4.18 15.18
N MET A 119 2.63 4.45 16.45
CA MET A 119 3.04 5.69 17.10
C MET A 119 4.31 5.43 17.91
N VAL A 120 5.37 6.14 17.59
CA VAL A 120 6.64 6.09 18.32
C VAL A 120 6.79 7.34 19.17
N GLN A 121 7.15 7.15 20.44
CA GLN A 121 7.50 8.24 21.35
C GLN A 121 9.00 8.23 21.60
N LEU A 122 9.69 9.28 21.16
CA LEU A 122 11.11 9.46 21.42
C LEU A 122 11.31 10.20 22.74
N VAL A 123 12.18 9.67 23.58
CA VAL A 123 12.55 10.27 24.86
C VAL A 123 13.76 11.18 24.65
N PRO A 124 13.72 12.46 25.03
CA PRO A 124 14.90 13.33 25.00
C PRO A 124 16.08 12.76 25.82
N GLN A 125 17.30 13.11 25.43
CA GLN A 125 18.53 12.75 26.17
C GLN A 125 18.80 13.64 27.38
#